data_AF-A0A147I773-F1
#
_entry.id   AF-A0A147I773-F1
#
_cell.length_a   1.000
_cell.length_b   1.000
_cell.length_c   1.000
_cell.angle_alpha   90.00
_cell.angle_beta   90.00
_cell.angle_gamma   90.00
#
_symmetry.space_group_name_H-M   'P 1'
#
loop_
_entity.id
_entity.type
_entity.pdbx_description
1 polymer ?
#
loop_
_entity_poly.entity_id
_entity_poly.type
_entity_poly.pdbx_seq_one_letter_code
_entity_poly.pdbx_strand_id
1 'polypeptide(L)'
;MMRRLTALLDTAFIAHPRVMGESYLAHARTAAGFGLTMIAGGAACVVHGLVPALFTTTGSDTVRRLHARMSNRARQAREAGIFCYEI
;
A
#
# COMPACT_ATOMS: atom_id res chain seq x y z
N MET A 1 29.27 -2.64 15.08
CA MET A 1 28.57 -2.55 13.77
C MET A 1 27.17 -3.14 13.81
N MET A 2 26.97 -4.38 14.30
CA MET A 2 25.65 -5.05 14.36
C MET A 2 24.56 -4.28 15.13
N ARG A 3 24.90 -3.56 16.22
CA ARG A 3 23.95 -2.76 17.02
C ARG A 3 23.27 -1.59 16.29
N ARG A 4 23.88 -1.05 15.22
CA ARG A 4 23.27 0.02 14.42
C ARG A 4 22.29 -0.53 13.37
N LEU A 5 22.53 -1.75 12.89
CA LEU A 5 21.66 -2.43 11.93
C LEU A 5 20.35 -2.86 12.59
N THR A 6 20.41 -3.41 13.81
CA THR A 6 19.21 -3.75 14.59
C THR A 6 18.35 -2.53 14.90
N ALA A 7 18.96 -1.40 15.27
CA ALA A 7 18.22 -0.16 15.56
C ALA A 7 17.53 0.45 14.32
N LEU A 8 18.16 0.36 13.14
CA LEU A 8 17.56 0.80 11.88
C LEU A 8 16.38 -0.10 11.46
N LEU A 9 16.51 -1.41 11.62
CA LEU A 9 15.44 -2.36 11.33
C LEU A 9 14.26 -2.18 12.31
N ASP A 10 14.53 -1.96 13.60
CA ASP A 10 13.50 -1.67 14.60
C ASP A 10 12.76 -0.36 14.28
N THR A 11 13.47 0.67 13.84
CA THR A 11 12.87 1.98 13.54
C THR A 11 12.00 1.92 12.27
N ALA A 12 12.47 1.22 11.23
CA ALA A 12 11.78 1.13 9.94
C ALA A 12 10.61 0.12 9.94
N PHE A 13 10.72 -0.97 10.71
CA PHE A 13 9.73 -2.06 10.67
C PHE A 13 8.92 -2.24 11.96
N ILE A 14 9.44 -1.84 13.14
CA ILE A 14 8.79 -2.09 14.45
C ILE A 14 8.20 -0.82 15.09
N ALA A 15 8.78 0.36 14.85
CA ALA A 15 8.28 1.62 15.42
C ALA A 15 7.09 2.20 14.62
N HIS A 16 7.11 2.12 13.29
CA HIS A 16 6.02 2.62 12.41
C HIS A 16 4.62 2.03 12.71
N PRO A 17 4.47 0.70 12.93
CA PRO A 17 3.17 0.08 13.18
C PRO A 17 2.60 0.38 14.58
N ARG A 18 3.49 0.60 15.58
CA ARG A 18 3.06 0.81 16.98
C ARG A 18 2.39 2.16 17.20
N VAL A 19 2.58 3.12 16.30
CA VAL A 19 1.98 4.47 16.37
C VAL A 19 0.49 4.45 15.98
N MET A 20 0.01 3.41 15.29
CA MET A 20 -1.33 3.38 14.68
C MET A 20 -2.34 2.44 15.33
N GLY A 21 -1.97 1.68 16.38
CA GLY A 21 -2.89 0.77 17.08
C GLY A 21 -3.33 -0.48 16.30
N GLU A 22 -2.79 -0.72 15.10
CA GLU A 22 -2.98 -1.97 14.34
C GLU A 22 -1.85 -2.98 14.63
N SER A 23 -2.17 -4.28 14.56
CA SER A 23 -1.12 -5.32 14.60
C SER A 23 -0.21 -5.18 13.38
N TYR A 24 1.10 -5.34 13.56
CA TYR A 24 2.09 -5.27 12.46
C TYR A 24 1.69 -6.10 11.25
N LEU A 25 1.14 -7.31 11.48
CA LEU A 25 0.72 -8.22 10.43
C LEU A 25 -0.47 -7.70 9.62
N ALA A 26 -1.41 -6.99 10.26
CA ALA A 26 -2.56 -6.39 9.58
C ALA A 26 -2.13 -5.23 8.67
N HIS A 27 -1.26 -4.37 9.17
CA HIS A 27 -0.68 -3.26 8.41
C HIS A 27 0.22 -3.79 7.27
N ALA A 28 1.14 -4.71 7.55
CA ALA A 28 2.01 -5.31 6.55
C ALA A 28 1.23 -6.03 5.44
N ARG A 29 0.16 -6.77 5.78
CA ARG A 29 -0.71 -7.42 4.79
C ARG A 29 -1.43 -6.40 3.91
N THR A 30 -1.91 -5.31 4.51
CA THR A 30 -2.51 -4.21 3.77
C THR A 30 -1.52 -3.61 2.79
N ALA A 31 -0.37 -3.16 3.30
CA ALA A 31 0.64 -2.48 2.52
C ALA A 31 1.17 -3.37 1.39
N ALA A 32 1.45 -4.65 1.68
CA ALA A 32 1.82 -5.63 0.67
C ALA A 32 0.73 -5.81 -0.39
N GLY A 33 -0.55 -5.88 0.00
CA GLY A 33 -1.66 -5.99 -0.93
C GLY A 33 -1.80 -4.80 -1.88
N PHE A 34 -1.64 -3.57 -1.36
CA PHE A 34 -1.59 -2.36 -2.19
C PHE A 34 -0.38 -2.36 -3.11
N GLY A 35 0.83 -2.60 -2.57
CA GLY A 35 2.08 -2.59 -3.32
C GLY A 35 2.11 -3.61 -4.46
N LEU A 36 1.74 -4.87 -4.20
CA LEU A 36 1.67 -5.91 -5.24
C LEU A 36 0.66 -5.55 -6.33
N THR A 37 -0.48 -4.97 -5.94
CA THR A 37 -1.48 -4.52 -6.91
C THR A 37 -0.96 -3.36 -7.77
N MET A 38 -0.22 -2.40 -7.18
CA MET A 38 0.42 -1.30 -7.92
C MET A 38 1.47 -1.82 -8.89
N ILE A 39 2.32 -2.75 -8.48
CA ILE A 39 3.34 -3.37 -9.34
C ILE A 39 2.67 -4.05 -10.53
N ALA A 40 1.62 -4.86 -10.31
CA ALA A 40 0.91 -5.54 -11.38
C ALA A 40 0.23 -4.55 -12.35
N GLY A 41 -0.45 -3.53 -11.83
CA GLY A 41 -1.09 -2.50 -12.66
C GLY A 41 -0.08 -1.67 -13.45
N GLY A 42 1.05 -1.32 -12.83
CA GLY A 42 2.15 -0.61 -13.48
C GLY A 42 2.81 -1.44 -14.58
N ALA A 43 3.08 -2.72 -14.33
CA ALA A 43 3.57 -3.65 -15.35
C ALA A 43 2.59 -3.75 -16.54
N ALA A 44 1.29 -3.84 -16.27
CA ALA A 44 0.27 -3.83 -17.31
C ALA A 44 0.27 -2.55 -18.14
N CYS A 45 0.44 -1.37 -17.52
CA CYS A 45 0.59 -0.10 -18.24
C CYS A 45 1.84 -0.08 -19.14
N VAL A 46 2.97 -0.59 -18.65
CA VAL A 46 4.21 -0.66 -19.44
C VAL A 46 4.00 -1.56 -20.65
N VAL A 47 3.43 -2.74 -20.47
CA VAL A 47 3.13 -3.66 -21.59
C VAL A 47 2.15 -3.02 -22.57
N HIS A 48 1.12 -2.32 -22.10
CA HIS A 48 0.20 -1.57 -22.96
C HIS A 48 0.91 -0.47 -23.77
N GLY A 49 1.85 0.26 -23.16
CA GLY A 49 2.65 1.27 -23.85
C GLY A 49 3.54 0.69 -24.96
N LEU A 50 3.95 -0.59 -24.84
CA LEU A 50 4.68 -1.31 -25.88
C LEU A 50 3.75 -1.94 -26.92
N VAL A 51 2.60 -2.46 -26.49
CA VAL A 51 1.61 -3.15 -27.32
C VAL A 51 0.21 -2.60 -26.99
N PRO A 52 -0.27 -1.57 -27.71
CA PRO A 52 -1.51 -0.86 -27.37
C PRO A 52 -2.78 -1.72 -27.32
N ALA A 53 -2.80 -2.88 -27.98
CA ALA A 53 -3.93 -3.80 -27.94
C ALA A 53 -4.03 -4.59 -26.63
N LEU A 54 -2.97 -4.67 -25.82
CA LEU A 54 -2.94 -5.42 -24.57
C LEU A 54 -3.25 -4.51 -23.37
N PHE A 55 -3.95 -5.04 -22.36
CA PHE A 55 -4.18 -4.40 -21.06
C PHE A 55 -4.77 -2.98 -21.10
N THR A 56 -5.62 -2.70 -22.10
CA THR A 56 -6.16 -1.36 -22.42
C THR A 56 -6.80 -0.62 -21.23
N THR A 57 -7.46 -1.32 -20.31
CA THR A 57 -8.09 -0.71 -19.13
C THR A 57 -7.41 -1.08 -17.82
N THR A 58 -6.52 -2.08 -17.82
CA THR A 58 -5.99 -2.71 -16.60
C THR A 58 -5.29 -1.73 -15.67
N GLY A 59 -4.54 -0.78 -16.25
CA GLY A 59 -3.88 0.28 -15.50
C GLY A 59 -4.87 1.20 -14.79
N SER A 60 -5.79 1.80 -15.55
CA SER A 60 -6.80 2.72 -15.01
C SER A 60 -7.72 2.03 -14.00
N ASP A 61 -8.13 0.80 -14.25
CA ASP A 61 -8.97 0.02 -13.33
C ASP A 61 -8.24 -0.30 -12.04
N THR A 62 -6.92 -0.56 -12.12
CA THR A 62 -6.08 -0.74 -10.94
C THR A 62 -6.01 0.53 -10.10
N VAL A 63 -5.79 1.69 -10.72
CA VAL A 63 -5.79 2.99 -10.02
C VAL A 63 -7.15 3.26 -9.36
N ARG A 64 -8.25 3.11 -10.09
CA ARG A 64 -9.62 3.29 -9.56
C ARG A 64 -9.88 2.39 -8.36
N ARG A 65 -9.50 1.11 -8.46
CA ARG A 65 -9.67 0.13 -7.39
C ARG A 65 -8.87 0.50 -6.14
N LEU A 66 -7.59 0.86 -6.30
CA LEU A 66 -6.73 1.24 -5.18
C LEU A 66 -7.20 2.54 -4.53
N HIS A 67 -7.58 3.53 -5.35
CA HIS A 67 -8.15 4.78 -4.85
C HIS A 67 -9.42 4.53 -4.03
N ALA A 68 -10.38 3.76 -4.57
CA ALA A 68 -11.61 3.43 -3.84
C ALA A 68 -11.33 2.71 -2.51
N ARG A 69 -10.37 1.79 -2.48
CA ARG A 69 -9.93 1.12 -1.23
C ARG A 69 -9.35 2.13 -0.23
N MET A 70 -8.47 3.02 -0.68
CA MET A 70 -7.86 4.05 0.16
C MET A 70 -8.93 5.01 0.73
N SER A 71 -9.84 5.50 -0.11
CA SER A 71 -10.94 6.38 0.32
C SER A 71 -11.86 5.71 1.34
N ASN A 72 -12.20 4.43 1.14
CA ASN A 72 -13.03 3.68 2.08
C ASN A 72 -12.34 3.51 3.44
N ARG A 73 -11.03 3.25 3.46
CA ARG A 73 -10.27 3.16 4.71
C ARG A 73 -10.16 4.49 5.42
N ALA A 74 -9.88 5.57 4.69
CA ALA A 74 -9.86 6.92 5.25
C ALA A 74 -11.21 7.30 5.87
N ARG A 75 -12.33 6.89 5.24
CA ARG A 75 -13.67 7.08 5.80
C ARG A 75 -13.87 6.29 7.09
N GLN A 76 -13.52 5.00 7.11
CA GLN A 76 -13.62 4.16 8.31
C GLN A 76 -12.77 4.70 9.46
N ALA A 77 -11.54 5.16 9.17
CA ALA A 77 -10.66 5.75 10.16
C ALA A 77 -11.28 7.03 10.77
N ARG A 78 -11.83 7.92 9.93
CA ARG A 78 -12.55 9.12 10.37
C ARG A 78 -13.78 8.78 11.24
N GLU A 79 -14.58 7.80 10.83
CA GLU A 79 -15.75 7.32 11.60
C GLU A 79 -15.32 6.75 12.97
N ALA A 80 -14.13 6.14 13.04
CA ALA A 80 -13.53 5.64 14.28
C ALA A 80 -12.80 6.72 15.10
N GLY A 81 -12.77 7.98 14.65
CA GLY A 81 -12.03 9.06 15.32
C GLY A 81 -10.50 8.96 15.20
N ILE A 82 -9.99 8.14 14.28
CA ILE A 82 -8.57 7.90 14.03
C ILE A 82 -8.17 8.63 12.75
N PHE A 83 -7.21 9.55 12.83
CA PHE A 83 -6.58 10.13 11.64
C PHE A 83 -5.50 9.19 11.11
N CYS A 84 -5.89 8.16 10.36
CA CYS A 84 -4.96 7.31 9.63
C CYS A 84 -5.16 7.51 8.12
N TYR A 85 -4.17 8.13 7.48
CA TYR A 85 -4.08 8.32 6.02
C TYR A 85 -2.99 7.45 5.38
N GLU A 86 -2.45 6.51 6.16
CA GLU A 86 -1.40 5.60 5.72
C GLU A 86 -1.99 4.34 5.06
N ILE A 87 -1.26 3.78 4.10
CA ILE A 87 -1.49 2.42 3.56
C ILE A 87 -0.81 1.40 4.47
#